data_AF-A0A4D9ENM2-F1
#
_entry.id   AF-A0A4D9ENM2-F1
#
_cell.length_a   1.000
_cell.length_b   1.000
_cell.length_c   1.000
_cell.angle_alpha   90.00
_cell.angle_beta   90.00
_cell.angle_gamma   90.00
#
_symmetry.space_group_name_H-M   'P 1'
#
loop_
_entity.id
_entity.type
_entity.pdbx_description
1 polymer ?
#
loop_
_entity_poly.entity_id
_entity_poly.type
_entity_poly.pdbx_seq_one_letter_code
_entity_poly.pdbx_strand_id
1 'polypeptide(L)'
;MGSRWKGGKNEQRECDGCSEQESQPSAFIGIGHHDQGMQQLNLEGKNYCTAKTLDISDSDKRKHFMLSVKMFSGNSDISVFLSEWIKVISKLSKKKQSLKNADLCIASGTKVALFNRLQSRTGSTRYLHIEGEEFAGRDGSIHYGQIVRLERSDTGMAFSRLII
;
A
#
# COMPACT_ATOMS: atom_id res chain seq x y z
N MET A 1 5.36 10.85 -8.54
CA MET A 1 5.05 10.25 -9.87
C MET A 1 5.11 11.35 -10.92
N GLY A 2 5.69 11.07 -12.09
CA GLY A 2 6.06 12.11 -13.06
C GLY A 2 4.93 12.65 -13.94
N SER A 3 5.21 13.78 -14.59
CA SER A 3 4.30 14.58 -15.43
C SER A 3 3.69 13.84 -16.63
N ARG A 4 4.14 12.61 -16.94
CA ARG A 4 3.69 11.81 -18.10
C ARG A 4 2.19 11.51 -18.08
N TRP A 5 1.58 11.35 -16.90
CA TRP A 5 0.12 11.22 -16.74
C TRP A 5 -0.67 12.49 -17.09
N LYS A 6 -0.02 13.66 -17.07
CA LYS A 6 -0.59 14.93 -17.55
C LYS A 6 -0.27 15.16 -19.03
N GLY A 7 0.94 14.81 -19.49
CA GLY A 7 1.39 14.97 -20.88
C GLY A 7 0.61 14.11 -21.89
N GLY A 8 0.23 12.89 -21.51
CA GLY A 8 -0.61 12.01 -22.34
C GLY A 8 -2.00 12.58 -22.67
N LYS A 9 -2.43 13.69 -22.04
CA LYS A 9 -3.65 14.42 -22.39
C LYS A 9 -3.46 15.52 -23.44
N ASN A 10 -2.24 15.82 -23.91
CA ASN A 10 -2.01 17.02 -24.75
C ASN A 10 -1.26 16.78 -26.07
N GLU A 11 -0.41 15.75 -26.19
CA GLU A 11 0.38 15.50 -27.42
C GLU A 11 -0.26 14.50 -28.41
N GLN A 12 -1.46 13.98 -28.10
CA GLN A 12 -2.18 13.01 -28.94
C GLN A 12 -3.62 13.47 -29.28
N ARG A 13 -3.90 14.78 -29.22
CA ARG A 13 -5.26 15.36 -29.29
C ARG A 13 -5.71 15.89 -30.66
N GLU A 14 -5.02 15.53 -31.74
CA GLU A 14 -5.40 15.89 -33.12
C GLU A 14 -5.61 14.68 -34.03
N CYS A 15 -6.19 13.60 -33.51
CA CYS A 15 -7.06 12.70 -34.29
C CYS A 15 -8.02 11.94 -33.37
N ASP A 16 -9.19 11.60 -33.90
CA ASP A 16 -10.25 10.77 -33.32
C ASP A 16 -11.01 11.35 -32.12
N GLY A 17 -12.26 11.76 -32.38
CA GLY A 17 -13.22 12.28 -31.40
C GLY A 17 -13.78 11.19 -30.48
N CYS A 18 -12.95 10.73 -29.54
CA CYS A 18 -13.33 9.78 -28.48
C CYS A 18 -13.80 10.56 -27.22
N SER A 19 -14.83 10.05 -26.55
CA SER A 19 -15.56 10.82 -25.52
C SER A 19 -14.77 10.99 -24.21
N GLU A 20 -15.06 12.05 -23.43
CA GLU A 20 -14.30 12.36 -22.20
C GLU A 20 -14.39 11.28 -21.12
N GLN A 21 -15.37 10.36 -21.20
CA GLN A 21 -15.50 9.21 -20.30
C GLN A 21 -14.60 8.02 -20.68
N GLU A 22 -14.19 7.90 -21.95
CA GLU A 22 -13.38 6.76 -22.45
C GLU A 22 -11.88 6.91 -22.16
N SER A 23 -11.43 8.12 -21.81
CA SER A 23 -10.02 8.46 -21.54
C SER A 23 -9.60 8.40 -20.06
N GLN A 24 -10.45 7.91 -19.15
CA GLN A 24 -10.04 7.71 -17.74
C GLN A 24 -9.42 6.33 -17.54
N PRO A 25 -8.20 6.23 -16.98
CA PRO A 25 -7.57 4.94 -16.75
C PRO A 25 -8.35 4.18 -15.68
N SER A 26 -8.85 3.00 -16.03
CA SER A 26 -9.47 2.08 -15.09
C SER A 26 -8.40 1.15 -14.52
N ALA A 27 -8.44 0.91 -13.21
CA ALA A 27 -7.52 0.00 -12.55
C ALA A 27 -8.29 -1.07 -11.77
N PHE A 28 -7.73 -2.27 -11.73
CA PHE A 28 -8.27 -3.43 -11.02
C PHE A 28 -7.15 -4.05 -10.19
N ILE A 29 -7.48 -4.57 -9.00
CA ILE A 29 -6.51 -5.16 -8.08
C ILE A 29 -6.93 -6.56 -7.64
N GLY A 30 -5.98 -7.52 -7.67
CA GLY A 30 -6.19 -8.91 -7.30
C GLY A 30 -5.09 -9.49 -6.42
N ILE A 31 -5.32 -10.70 -5.89
CA ILE A 31 -4.38 -11.44 -5.03
C ILE A 31 -3.77 -12.59 -5.84
N GLY A 32 -2.55 -12.36 -6.34
CA GLY A 32 -1.83 -13.27 -7.23
C GLY A 32 -2.19 -13.12 -8.71
N HIS A 33 -1.95 -14.18 -9.48
CA HIS A 33 -1.97 -14.17 -10.95
C HIS A 33 -3.30 -14.65 -11.58
N HIS A 34 -4.37 -14.80 -10.79
CA HIS A 34 -5.68 -15.20 -11.31
C HIS A 34 -6.57 -13.96 -11.47
N ASP A 35 -7.10 -13.75 -12.68
CA ASP A 35 -8.03 -12.64 -12.98
C ASP A 35 -9.41 -12.79 -12.29
N GLN A 36 -9.68 -13.95 -11.70
CA GLN A 36 -10.90 -14.21 -10.94
C GLN A 36 -10.87 -13.44 -9.60
N GLY A 37 -11.87 -12.58 -9.39
CA GLY A 37 -12.04 -11.83 -8.15
C GLY A 37 -11.28 -10.50 -8.07
N MET A 38 -10.79 -9.95 -9.20
CA MET A 38 -10.19 -8.61 -9.20
C MET A 38 -11.21 -7.53 -8.79
N GLN A 39 -10.84 -6.69 -7.83
CA GLN A 39 -11.64 -5.54 -7.38
C GLN A 39 -11.33 -4.30 -8.24
N GLN A 40 -12.37 -3.61 -8.73
CA GLN A 40 -12.18 -2.32 -9.39
C GLN A 40 -11.71 -1.24 -8.39
N LEU A 41 -10.68 -0.49 -8.78
CA LEU A 41 -10.15 0.66 -8.06
C LEU A 41 -10.78 1.94 -8.62
N ASN A 42 -11.40 2.72 -7.75
CA ASN A 42 -12.01 3.99 -8.11
C ASN A 42 -10.96 5.13 -8.12
N LEU A 43 -10.62 5.63 -9.31
CA LEU A 43 -9.64 6.68 -9.59
C LEU A 43 -10.35 8.01 -9.89
N GLU A 44 -11.06 8.58 -8.90
CA GLU A 44 -11.90 9.80 -9.00
C GLU A 44 -11.09 11.10 -9.27
N GLY A 45 -10.35 11.18 -10.38
CA GLY A 45 -9.44 12.29 -10.67
C GLY A 45 -8.25 12.42 -9.70
N LYS A 46 -8.10 11.49 -8.75
CA LYS A 46 -7.01 11.44 -7.76
C LYS A 46 -5.85 10.62 -8.30
N ASN A 47 -4.63 11.04 -7.97
CA ASN A 47 -3.40 10.31 -8.32
C ASN A 47 -3.16 9.04 -7.46
N TYR A 48 -4.12 8.67 -6.60
CA TYR A 48 -4.05 7.53 -5.70
C TYR A 48 -5.44 6.96 -5.44
N CYS A 49 -5.51 5.67 -5.15
CA CYS A 49 -6.71 4.95 -4.76
C CYS A 49 -6.35 3.93 -3.65
N THR A 50 -7.36 3.38 -2.97
CA THR A 50 -7.16 2.41 -1.88
C THR A 50 -8.09 1.22 -2.05
N ALA A 51 -7.53 0.00 -2.08
CA ALA A 51 -8.31 -1.23 -1.95
C ALA A 51 -8.65 -1.46 -0.47
N LYS A 52 -9.94 -1.47 -0.13
CA LYS A 52 -10.42 -1.53 1.27
C LYS A 52 -10.99 -2.90 1.68
N THR A 53 -11.24 -3.77 0.71
CA THR A 53 -11.98 -5.03 0.88
C THR A 53 -11.25 -6.19 0.19
N LEU A 54 -9.92 -6.19 0.28
CA LEU A 54 -9.10 -7.33 -0.12
C LEU A 54 -8.88 -8.24 1.09
N ASP A 55 -9.20 -9.52 0.93
CA ASP A 55 -8.95 -10.57 1.90
C ASP A 55 -8.47 -11.85 1.19
N ILE A 56 -7.77 -12.72 1.94
CA ILE A 56 -7.29 -14.01 1.46
C ILE A 56 -7.96 -15.11 2.28
N SER A 57 -8.65 -16.01 1.60
CA SER A 57 -9.35 -17.15 2.22
C SER A 57 -8.35 -18.13 2.85
N ASP A 58 -8.76 -18.78 3.93
CA ASP A 58 -8.06 -19.91 4.54
C ASP A 58 -7.96 -21.14 3.62
N SER A 59 -8.76 -21.19 2.55
CA SER A 59 -8.62 -22.18 1.47
C SER A 59 -7.32 -22.00 0.68
N ASP A 60 -6.78 -20.78 0.62
CA ASP A 60 -5.49 -20.50 0.00
C ASP A 60 -4.33 -21.02 0.88
N LYS A 61 -3.46 -21.85 0.30
CA LYS A 61 -2.32 -22.47 1.00
C LYS A 61 -0.97 -21.82 0.65
N ARG A 62 -0.97 -20.74 -0.14
CA ARG A 62 0.24 -19.98 -0.49
C ARG A 62 0.83 -19.32 0.77
N LYS A 63 2.14 -19.47 0.99
CA LYS A 63 2.84 -18.82 2.11
C LYS A 63 3.14 -17.35 1.85
N HIS A 64 3.24 -16.96 0.58
CA HIS A 64 3.48 -15.61 0.11
C HIS A 64 2.66 -15.38 -1.16
N PHE A 65 2.20 -14.15 -1.37
CA PHE A 65 1.53 -13.72 -2.60
C PHE A 65 2.01 -12.32 -3.00
N MET A 66 1.74 -11.92 -4.24
CA MET A 66 1.91 -10.54 -4.71
C MET A 66 0.52 -9.99 -5.04
N LEU A 67 0.29 -8.69 -4.82
CA LEU A 67 -0.87 -8.00 -5.37
C LEU A 67 -0.61 -7.73 -6.85
N SER A 68 -1.60 -7.99 -7.69
CA SER A 68 -1.58 -7.63 -9.12
C SER A 68 -2.48 -6.42 -9.34
N VAL A 69 -1.97 -5.37 -9.98
CA VAL A 69 -2.76 -4.20 -10.39
C VAL A 69 -2.78 -4.17 -11.91
N LYS A 70 -3.92 -4.49 -12.50
CA LYS A 70 -4.14 -4.44 -13.95
C LYS A 70 -4.75 -3.09 -14.32
N MET A 71 -4.11 -2.36 -15.24
CA MET A 71 -4.58 -1.05 -15.70
C MET A 71 -5.02 -1.08 -17.17
N PHE A 72 -6.12 -0.38 -17.45
CA PHE A 72 -6.78 -0.27 -18.74
C PHE A 72 -6.95 1.21 -19.12
N SER A 73 -6.89 1.53 -20.40
CA SER A 73 -7.24 2.85 -20.95
C SER A 73 -8.28 2.64 -22.05
N GLY A 74 -9.53 3.05 -21.80
CA GLY A 74 -10.66 2.64 -22.61
C GLY A 74 -10.72 1.11 -22.73
N ASN A 75 -10.78 0.61 -23.97
CA ASN A 75 -10.82 -0.82 -24.27
C ASN A 75 -9.43 -1.50 -24.37
N SER A 76 -8.34 -0.76 -24.12
CA SER A 76 -6.96 -1.26 -24.26
C SER A 76 -6.33 -1.62 -22.92
N ASP A 77 -5.76 -2.82 -22.84
CA ASP A 77 -4.87 -3.25 -21.77
C ASP A 77 -3.58 -2.40 -21.77
N ILE A 78 -3.27 -1.72 -20.66
CA ILE A 78 -2.02 -0.94 -20.53
C ILE A 78 -0.89 -1.87 -20.05
N SER A 79 -1.06 -2.46 -18.87
CA SER A 79 -0.06 -3.32 -18.21
C SER A 79 -0.59 -3.91 -16.90
N VAL A 80 0.12 -4.92 -16.40
CA VAL A 80 -0.05 -5.48 -15.05
C VAL A 80 1.18 -5.11 -14.22
N PHE A 81 0.96 -4.51 -13.05
CA PHE A 81 1.99 -4.22 -12.05
C PHE A 81 1.89 -5.22 -10.90
N LEU A 82 3.01 -5.73 -10.40
CA LEU A 82 3.05 -6.62 -9.24
C LEU A 82 3.64 -5.90 -8.03
N SER A 83 3.11 -6.15 -6.83
CA SER A 83 3.73 -5.70 -5.57
C SER A 83 4.90 -6.59 -5.16
N GLU A 84 5.70 -6.12 -4.21
CA GLU A 84 6.57 -7.00 -3.42
C GLU A 84 5.78 -8.15 -2.75
N TRP A 85 6.51 -9.21 -2.40
CA TRP A 85 5.96 -10.40 -1.76
C TRP A 85 5.38 -10.10 -0.37
N ILE A 86 4.09 -10.36 -0.21
CA ILE A 86 3.35 -10.26 1.05
C ILE A 86 3.30 -11.65 1.69
N LYS A 87 3.85 -11.76 2.90
CA LYS A 87 3.85 -12.98 3.71
C LYS A 87 2.47 -13.22 4.33
N VAL A 88 1.89 -14.39 4.08
CA VAL A 88 0.66 -14.82 4.73
C VAL A 88 0.97 -15.18 6.19
N ILE A 89 0.25 -14.55 7.11
CA ILE A 89 0.31 -14.86 8.54
C ILE A 89 -1.06 -15.33 9.03
N SER A 90 -1.08 -16.11 10.10
CA SER A 90 -2.32 -16.52 10.77
C SER A 90 -2.76 -15.45 11.78
N LYS A 91 -2.70 -15.74 13.09
CA LYS A 91 -2.94 -14.77 14.16
C LYS A 91 -1.61 -14.44 14.83
N LEU A 92 -1.40 -13.16 15.16
CA LEU A 92 -0.23 -12.73 15.91
C LEU A 92 -0.15 -13.46 17.26
N SER A 93 1.05 -13.92 17.62
CA SER A 93 1.30 -14.63 18.87
C SER A 93 1.26 -13.68 20.06
N LYS A 94 0.67 -14.13 21.18
CA LYS A 94 0.76 -13.43 22.48
C LYS A 94 2.09 -13.66 23.22
N LYS A 95 2.92 -14.61 22.76
CA LYS A 95 4.22 -14.90 23.37
C LYS A 95 5.24 -13.82 22.97
N LYS A 96 6.17 -13.48 23.88
CA LYS A 96 7.31 -12.59 23.57
C LYS A 96 8.04 -13.10 22.33
N GLN A 97 8.21 -12.23 21.34
CA GLN A 97 8.83 -12.61 20.06
C GLN A 97 10.28 -13.05 20.28
N SER A 98 10.68 -14.12 19.60
CA SER A 98 12.08 -14.58 19.60
C SER A 98 12.86 -13.90 18.50
N LEU A 99 14.04 -13.35 18.82
CA LEU A 99 14.99 -12.82 17.83
C LEU A 99 15.48 -13.88 16.82
N LYS A 100 15.21 -15.17 17.06
CA LYS A 100 15.48 -16.25 16.09
C LYS A 100 14.54 -16.23 14.87
N ASN A 101 13.45 -15.45 14.89
CA ASN A 101 12.50 -15.33 13.79
C ASN A 101 12.44 -13.86 13.31
N ALA A 102 13.51 -13.43 12.64
CA ALA A 102 13.72 -12.05 12.22
C ALA A 102 12.64 -11.53 11.25
N ASP A 103 12.06 -12.41 10.42
CA ASP A 103 10.97 -12.08 9.47
C ASP A 103 9.73 -11.42 10.12
N LEU A 104 9.55 -11.62 11.43
CA LEU A 104 8.41 -11.10 12.21
C LEU A 104 8.86 -10.04 13.24
N CYS A 105 10.10 -9.53 13.10
CA CYS A 105 10.62 -8.41 13.85
C CYS A 105 10.63 -7.15 12.96
N ILE A 106 10.47 -5.98 13.59
CA ILE A 106 10.62 -4.69 12.91
C ILE A 106 12.06 -4.23 13.12
N ALA A 107 12.85 -4.24 12.04
CA ALA A 107 14.17 -3.63 12.03
C ALA A 107 14.02 -2.09 11.95
N SER A 108 14.92 -1.36 12.60
CA SER A 108 15.02 0.09 12.46
C SER A 108 15.34 0.46 11.01
N GLY A 109 14.89 1.64 10.59
CA GLY A 109 14.94 2.07 9.18
C GLY A 109 13.89 1.41 8.26
N THR A 110 13.17 0.36 8.71
CA THR A 110 12.07 -0.21 7.91
C THR A 110 10.78 0.62 8.03
N LYS A 111 10.00 0.64 6.94
CA LYS A 111 8.77 1.41 6.84
C LYS A 111 7.64 0.68 7.56
N VAL A 112 6.94 1.36 8.47
CA VAL A 112 5.77 0.82 9.19
C VAL A 112 4.54 1.71 9.02
N ALA A 113 3.36 1.09 8.99
CA ALA A 113 2.08 1.80 9.03
C ALA A 113 1.44 1.61 10.41
N LEU A 114 1.04 2.70 11.06
CA LEU A 114 0.33 2.66 12.33
C LEU A 114 -1.15 2.99 12.13
N PHE A 115 -2.02 2.25 12.80
CA PHE A 115 -3.45 2.50 12.82
C PHE A 115 -4.05 2.25 14.21
N ASN A 116 -5.15 2.92 14.50
CA ASN A 116 -6.03 2.65 15.63
C ASN A 116 -7.37 2.11 15.11
N ARG A 117 -8.01 1.20 15.84
CA ARG A 117 -9.36 0.70 15.55
C ARG A 117 -10.18 0.65 16.83
N LEU A 118 -11.17 1.53 16.95
CA LEU A 118 -12.02 1.63 18.12
C LEU A 118 -13.03 0.46 18.18
N GLN A 119 -13.09 -0.23 19.32
CA GLN A 119 -14.05 -1.32 19.58
C GLN A 119 -14.09 -2.41 18.47
N SER A 120 -12.97 -2.66 17.80
CA SER A 120 -12.85 -3.62 16.68
C SER A 120 -13.75 -3.36 15.45
N ARG A 121 -14.40 -2.19 15.33
CA ARG A 121 -15.28 -1.86 14.19
C ARG A 121 -14.46 -1.43 12.96
N THR A 122 -14.73 -1.98 11.78
CA THR A 122 -13.97 -1.69 10.55
C THR A 122 -13.98 -0.21 10.19
N GLY A 123 -15.17 0.43 10.17
CA GLY A 123 -15.35 1.85 9.87
C GLY A 123 -14.74 2.85 10.88
N SER A 124 -14.23 2.36 12.02
CA SER A 124 -13.52 3.19 13.00
C SER A 124 -12.00 3.19 12.83
N THR A 125 -11.47 2.51 11.80
CA THR A 125 -10.03 2.40 11.58
C THR A 125 -9.46 3.76 11.14
N ARG A 126 -8.49 4.29 11.88
CA ARG A 126 -7.79 5.56 11.59
C ARG A 126 -6.31 5.29 11.45
N TYR A 127 -5.71 5.74 10.35
CA TYR A 127 -4.29 5.60 10.06
C TYR A 127 -3.53 6.87 10.48
N LEU A 128 -2.27 6.70 10.90
CA LEU A 128 -1.39 7.81 11.20
C LEU A 128 -0.87 8.43 9.90
N HIS A 129 -1.02 9.75 9.75
CA HIS A 129 -0.57 10.54 8.61
C HIS A 129 -0.13 11.93 9.09
N ILE A 130 0.88 12.52 8.46
CA ILE A 130 1.49 13.81 8.85
C ILE A 130 1.84 14.59 7.59
N GLU A 131 1.68 15.92 7.57
CA GLU A 131 2.07 16.79 6.44
C GLU A 131 3.18 17.79 6.88
N GLY A 132 4.28 17.91 6.11
CA GLY A 132 5.50 18.67 6.45
C GLY A 132 6.82 17.88 6.27
N GLU A 133 7.91 18.28 6.95
CA GLU A 133 9.28 17.66 6.99
C GLU A 133 9.79 17.58 8.49
N GLU A 134 10.91 17.00 8.94
CA GLU A 134 12.27 16.81 8.37
C GLU A 134 13.16 15.79 9.18
N PHE A 135 14.26 15.33 8.57
CA PHE A 135 15.48 14.64 9.09
C PHE A 135 15.44 13.21 9.70
N ALA A 136 16.63 12.61 9.88
CA ALA A 136 16.99 11.18 9.70
C ALA A 136 17.11 10.23 10.94
N GLY A 137 17.38 8.93 10.68
CA GLY A 137 17.35 7.81 11.66
C GLY A 137 18.68 7.13 12.07
N ARG A 138 18.57 5.96 12.73
CA ARG A 138 19.66 5.08 13.25
C ARG A 138 19.31 3.59 13.03
N ASP A 139 20.32 2.71 12.99
CA ASP A 139 20.15 1.26 12.79
C ASP A 139 19.98 0.45 14.10
N GLY A 140 19.36 -0.75 13.98
CA GLY A 140 19.11 -1.69 15.09
C GLY A 140 17.80 -2.48 14.92
N SER A 141 17.38 -3.26 15.92
CA SER A 141 16.04 -3.88 15.99
C SER A 141 15.20 -3.21 17.07
N ILE A 142 13.90 -3.04 16.85
CA ILE A 142 13.00 -2.31 17.78
C ILE A 142 12.43 -3.25 18.85
N HIS A 143 12.50 -2.82 20.11
CA HIS A 143 12.01 -3.53 21.30
C HIS A 143 11.09 -2.64 22.17
N TYR A 144 10.16 -3.28 22.89
CA TYR A 144 9.38 -2.61 23.94
C TYR A 144 10.28 -1.97 25.00
N GLY A 145 9.92 -0.76 25.44
CA GLY A 145 10.70 0.10 26.33
C GLY A 145 11.77 0.95 25.62
N GLN A 146 11.96 0.82 24.31
CA GLN A 146 12.91 1.65 23.57
C GLN A 146 12.30 2.97 23.12
N ILE A 147 13.13 4.01 23.16
CA ILE A 147 12.83 5.29 22.53
C ILE A 147 13.03 5.15 21.02
N VAL A 148 11.94 5.18 20.27
CA VAL A 148 11.92 5.23 18.81
C VAL A 148 11.65 6.65 18.32
N ARG A 149 11.97 6.90 17.04
CA ARG A 149 11.47 8.03 16.29
C ARG A 149 10.82 7.49 15.01
N LEU A 150 9.54 7.78 14.81
CA LEU A 150 8.78 7.31 13.66
C LEU A 150 8.89 8.35 12.54
N GLU A 151 9.42 7.96 11.39
CA GLU A 151 9.68 8.84 10.25
C GLU A 151 8.72 8.54 9.08
N ARG A 152 8.11 9.57 8.47
CA ARG A 152 7.24 9.45 7.29
C ARG A 152 8.10 9.19 6.06
N SER A 153 7.89 8.03 5.44
CA SER A 153 8.86 7.43 4.50
C SER A 153 9.02 8.07 3.11
N ASP A 154 8.29 9.15 2.85
CA ASP A 154 8.26 9.93 1.61
C ASP A 154 8.47 11.45 1.85
N THR A 155 8.48 11.92 3.10
CA THR A 155 8.76 13.34 3.44
C THR A 155 9.81 13.53 4.54
N GLY A 156 10.28 12.47 5.21
CA GLY A 156 11.26 12.56 6.29
C GLY A 156 10.73 13.15 7.60
N MET A 157 9.43 13.48 7.72
CA MET A 157 8.87 13.97 9.00
C MET A 157 9.03 12.95 10.09
N ALA A 158 9.50 13.37 11.26
CA ALA A 158 9.48 12.51 12.43
C ALA A 158 8.70 13.09 13.61
N PHE A 159 7.96 12.21 14.30
CA PHE A 159 7.39 12.56 15.60
C PHE A 159 8.48 12.85 16.64
N SER A 160 8.09 13.53 17.72
CA SER A 160 8.86 13.52 18.97
C SER A 160 9.21 12.08 19.37
N ARG A 161 10.33 11.92 20.09
CA ARG A 161 10.77 10.63 20.61
C ARG A 161 9.66 9.95 21.44
N LEU A 162 9.25 8.76 21.02
CA LEU A 162 8.20 7.96 21.66
C LEU A 162 8.83 6.73 22.30
N ILE A 163 8.32 6.31 23.46
CA ILE A 163 8.58 4.98 23.99
C ILE A 163 7.47 4.06 23.46
N ILE A 164 7.85 2.96 22.80
CA ILE A 164 6.92 1.89 22.39
C ILE A 164 6.92 0.78 23.44
#